data_AF-Q0G6N3-F1
#
_entry.id   AF-Q0G6N3-F1
#
_cell.length_a   1.000
_cell.length_b   1.000
_cell.length_c   1.000
_cell.angle_alpha   90.00
_cell.angle_beta   90.00
_cell.angle_gamma   90.00
#
_symmetry.space_group_name_H-M   'P 1'
#
loop_
_entity.id
_entity.type
_entity.pdbx_description
1 polymer ?
#
loop_
_entity_poly.entity_id
_entity_poly.type
_entity_poly.pdbx_seq_one_letter_code
_entity_poly.pdbx_strand_id
1 'polypeptide(L)'
;MIAALAALVAYPFDTLKVGPVENGWFESAQTFALGLTVLLSVEALLKARHEIFYFSATLVILLPLAMVRETPRCGSPFYDGGLCLTANGKALTVMIAIALVVALVAIRRVSFARSWRELTFFYAVPVAVTLSMLVGAEILGKLIYVWAEEIFELAAYLNLFGLALAVRMRPSWFSA
;
A
#
# COMPACT_ATOMS: atom_id res chain seq x y z
N MET A 1 -1.66 23.67 11.49
CA MET A 1 -0.63 22.90 10.73
C MET A 1 -1.11 21.49 10.36
N ILE A 2 -1.60 20.68 11.31
CA ILE A 2 -2.13 19.33 11.04
C ILE A 2 -3.32 19.33 10.06
N ALA A 3 -4.28 20.26 10.22
CA ALA A 3 -5.42 20.40 9.31
C ALA A 3 -5.02 20.76 7.87
N ALA A 4 -3.94 21.53 7.69
CA ALA A 4 -3.44 21.91 6.36
C ALA A 4 -2.74 20.73 5.67
N LEU A 5 -2.01 19.90 6.44
CA LEU A 5 -1.38 18.68 5.94
C LEU A 5 -2.41 17.62 5.56
N ALA A 6 -3.46 17.45 6.37
CA ALA A 6 -4.59 16.58 6.06
C ALA A 6 -5.33 17.03 4.79
N ALA A 7 -5.54 18.35 4.61
CA ALA A 7 -6.16 18.90 3.40
C ALA A 7 -5.27 18.71 2.15
N LEU A 8 -3.95 18.86 2.27
CA LEU A 8 -3.01 18.67 1.16
C LEU A 8 -2.94 17.21 0.71
N VAL A 9 -3.01 16.27 1.66
CA VAL A 9 -3.11 14.83 1.39
C VAL A 9 -4.47 14.46 0.82
N ALA A 10 -5.57 15.12 1.23
CA ALA A 10 -6.92 14.85 0.73
C ALA A 10 -7.20 15.41 -0.68
N TYR A 11 -6.53 16.50 -1.07
CA TYR A 11 -6.77 17.25 -2.32
C TYR A 11 -6.76 16.42 -3.62
N PRO A 12 -5.81 15.50 -3.88
CA PRO A 12 -5.85 14.67 -5.09
C PRO A 12 -7.04 13.71 -5.14
N PHE A 13 -7.70 13.45 -4.00
CA PHE A 13 -8.86 12.56 -3.90
C PHE A 13 -10.21 13.30 -4.00
N ASP A 14 -10.22 14.62 -4.22
CA ASP A 14 -11.40 15.49 -4.22
C ASP A 14 -11.86 15.96 -5.62
N THR A 15 -11.07 15.72 -6.68
CA THR A 15 -11.20 16.51 -7.92
C THR A 15 -11.78 15.80 -9.15
N LEU A 16 -12.12 14.51 -9.08
CA LEU A 16 -12.74 13.79 -10.21
C LEU A 16 -14.27 13.79 -10.10
N LYS A 17 -14.93 14.62 -10.92
CA LYS A 17 -16.40 14.70 -11.05
C LYS A 17 -17.01 13.67 -12.02
N VAL A 18 -16.17 12.89 -12.69
CA VAL A 18 -16.55 11.80 -13.59
C VAL A 18 -15.60 10.65 -13.27
N GLY A 19 -16.05 9.68 -12.48
CA GLY A 19 -15.31 8.45 -12.19
C GLY A 19 -15.85 7.28 -13.01
N PRO A 20 -15.01 6.29 -13.36
CA PRO A 20 -15.51 4.99 -13.83
C PRO A 20 -16.45 4.37 -12.77
N VAL A 21 -17.29 3.43 -13.19
CA VAL A 21 -18.17 2.69 -12.27
C VAL A 21 -17.30 1.96 -11.24
N GLU A 22 -17.37 2.38 -9.97
CA GLU A 22 -16.70 1.73 -8.83
C GLU A 22 -17.27 0.31 -8.66
N ASN A 23 -16.43 -0.68 -8.36
CA ASN A 23 -16.86 -2.06 -8.11
C ASN A 23 -16.58 -2.43 -6.66
N GLY A 24 -17.53 -2.11 -5.79
CA GLY A 24 -17.34 -2.17 -4.34
C GLY A 24 -16.92 -3.54 -3.80
N TRP A 25 -17.21 -4.64 -4.51
CA TRP A 25 -16.74 -5.98 -4.11
C TRP A 25 -15.23 -6.16 -4.34
N PHE A 26 -14.73 -5.78 -5.52
CA PHE A 26 -13.31 -5.89 -5.85
C PHE A 26 -12.47 -4.92 -5.03
N GLU A 27 -12.89 -3.66 -4.96
CA GLU A 27 -12.27 -2.62 -4.14
C GLU A 27 -12.19 -3.03 -2.66
N SER A 28 -13.24 -3.67 -2.12
CA SER A 28 -13.22 -4.22 -0.76
C SER A 28 -12.19 -5.33 -0.61
N ALA A 29 -12.13 -6.27 -1.56
CA ALA A 29 -11.17 -7.37 -1.53
C ALA A 29 -9.72 -6.87 -1.62
N GLN A 30 -9.46 -5.89 -2.48
CA GLN A 30 -8.17 -5.20 -2.59
C GLN A 30 -7.82 -4.49 -1.28
N THR A 31 -8.76 -3.76 -0.68
CA THR A 31 -8.60 -3.10 0.62
C THR A 31 -8.22 -4.10 1.72
N PHE A 32 -8.87 -5.27 1.76
CA PHE A 32 -8.52 -6.34 2.71
C PHE A 32 -7.12 -6.90 2.46
N ALA A 33 -6.77 -7.21 1.19
CA ALA A 33 -5.45 -7.73 0.84
C ALA A 33 -4.34 -6.75 1.23
N LEU A 34 -4.53 -5.46 0.93
CA LEU A 34 -3.63 -4.40 1.33
C LEU A 34 -3.52 -4.27 2.86
N GLY A 35 -4.65 -4.30 3.58
CA GLY A 35 -4.67 -4.24 5.05
C GLY A 35 -3.89 -5.38 5.69
N LEU A 36 -4.07 -6.62 5.21
CA LEU A 36 -3.28 -7.76 5.69
C LEU A 36 -1.78 -7.59 5.36
N THR A 37 -1.46 -7.09 4.17
CA THR A 37 -0.08 -6.83 3.76
C THR A 37 0.58 -5.76 4.64
N VAL A 38 -0.16 -4.72 5.04
CA VAL A 38 0.29 -3.72 6.02
C VAL A 38 0.61 -4.38 7.35
N LEU A 39 -0.28 -5.20 7.90
CA LEU A 39 -0.05 -5.87 9.18
C LEU A 39 1.19 -6.76 9.15
N LEU A 40 1.40 -7.52 8.08
CA LEU A 40 2.60 -8.34 7.89
C LEU A 40 3.86 -7.48 7.78
N SER A 41 3.78 -6.34 7.10
CA SER A 41 4.90 -5.40 6.96
C SER A 41 5.22 -4.70 8.28
N VAL A 42 4.22 -4.37 9.11
CA VAL A 42 4.42 -3.85 10.46
C VAL A 42 5.10 -4.90 11.35
N GLU A 43 4.66 -6.15 11.28
CA GLU A 43 5.32 -7.25 12.01
C GLU A 43 6.79 -7.41 11.59
N ALA A 44 7.06 -7.37 10.29
CA ALA A 44 8.43 -7.39 9.77
C ALA A 44 9.22 -6.17 10.27
N LEU A 45 8.65 -4.96 10.26
CA LEU A 45 9.28 -3.75 10.77
C LEU A 45 9.64 -3.86 12.27
N LEU A 46 8.82 -4.56 13.06
CA LEU A 46 9.06 -4.81 14.48
C LEU A 46 10.13 -5.87 14.76
N LYS A 47 10.56 -6.69 13.79
CA LYS A 47 11.45 -7.83 14.03
C LYS A 47 12.71 -7.80 13.18
N ALA A 48 12.58 -7.40 11.93
CA ALA A 48 13.64 -7.44 10.93
C ALA A 48 14.76 -6.43 11.21
N ARG A 49 15.86 -6.65 10.49
CA ARG A 49 17.07 -5.84 10.49
C ARG A 49 17.44 -5.48 9.05
N HIS A 50 18.36 -4.53 8.91
CA HIS A 50 18.98 -4.12 7.65
C HIS A 50 17.95 -3.80 6.56
N GLU A 51 18.15 -4.29 5.33
CA GLU A 51 17.32 -3.92 4.19
C GLU A 51 15.84 -4.24 4.37
N ILE A 52 15.51 -5.37 5.01
CA ILE A 52 14.11 -5.79 5.22
C ILE A 52 13.38 -4.79 6.11
N PHE A 53 14.06 -4.22 7.11
CA PHE A 53 13.48 -3.19 7.98
C PHE A 53 13.05 -1.96 7.16
N TYR A 54 13.93 -1.43 6.32
CA TYR A 54 13.63 -0.24 5.52
C TYR A 54 12.63 -0.53 4.41
N PHE A 55 12.72 -1.69 3.77
CA PHE A 55 11.74 -2.12 2.78
C PHE A 55 10.34 -2.23 3.40
N SER A 56 10.23 -2.86 4.57
CA SER A 56 8.96 -2.97 5.30
C SER A 56 8.45 -1.59 5.73
N ALA A 57 9.33 -0.68 6.16
CA ALA A 57 8.96 0.69 6.49
C ALA A 57 8.33 1.41 5.30
N THR A 58 8.91 1.26 4.11
CA THR A 58 8.35 1.82 2.87
C THR A 58 6.98 1.23 2.57
N LEU A 59 6.81 -0.09 2.67
CA LEU A 59 5.50 -0.73 2.46
C LEU A 59 4.44 -0.24 3.45
N VAL A 60 4.79 -0.05 4.73
CA VAL A 60 3.84 0.46 5.74
C VAL A 60 3.38 1.89 5.43
N ILE A 61 4.10 2.67 4.61
CA ILE A 61 3.64 3.99 4.15
C ILE A 61 2.85 3.89 2.84
N LEU A 62 3.37 3.15 1.86
CA LEU A 62 2.79 3.11 0.52
C LEU A 62 1.49 2.30 0.45
N LEU A 63 1.39 1.21 1.20
CA LEU A 63 0.20 0.36 1.16
C LEU A 63 -1.05 1.06 1.75
N PRO A 64 -0.97 1.83 2.85
CA PRO A 64 -2.11 2.63 3.30
C PRO A 64 -2.52 3.74 2.32
N LEU A 65 -1.59 4.29 1.54
CA LEU A 65 -1.94 5.20 0.45
C LEU A 65 -2.72 4.48 -0.65
N ALA A 66 -2.30 3.28 -1.03
CA ALA A 66 -3.05 2.43 -1.96
C ALA A 66 -4.42 2.05 -1.38
N MET A 67 -4.53 1.68 -0.10
CA MET A 67 -5.81 1.40 0.55
C MET A 67 -6.76 2.59 0.46
N VAL A 68 -6.24 3.80 0.69
CA VAL A 68 -7.04 5.02 0.61
C VAL A 68 -7.45 5.36 -0.82
N ARG A 69 -6.66 4.95 -1.82
CA ARG A 69 -7.06 5.02 -3.23
C ARG A 69 -8.22 4.05 -3.50
N GLU A 70 -8.07 2.77 -3.15
CA GLU A 70 -9.05 1.73 -3.47
C GLU A 70 -10.31 1.76 -2.63
N THR A 71 -10.27 2.30 -1.41
CA THR A 71 -11.48 2.39 -0.59
C THR A 71 -12.26 3.65 -1.00
N PRO A 72 -13.49 3.55 -1.52
CA PRO A 72 -14.27 4.70 -1.95
C PRO A 72 -14.68 5.58 -0.77
N ARG A 73 -15.14 6.80 -1.08
CA ARG A 73 -15.69 7.69 -0.05
C ARG A 73 -17.12 7.30 0.26
N CYS A 74 -17.49 7.18 1.54
CA CYS A 74 -18.85 6.81 1.94
C CYS A 74 -19.95 7.78 1.45
N GLY A 75 -19.60 9.03 1.12
CA GLY A 75 -20.50 10.02 0.55
C GLY A 75 -20.32 10.25 -0.96
N SER A 76 -19.55 9.39 -1.65
CA SER A 76 -19.34 9.47 -3.09
C SER A 76 -20.66 9.18 -3.82
N PRO A 77 -21.03 9.94 -4.87
CA PRO A 77 -22.17 9.60 -5.71
C PRO A 77 -21.92 8.35 -6.57
N PHE A 78 -20.67 7.87 -6.66
CA PHE A 78 -20.27 6.68 -7.42
C PHE A 78 -20.18 5.41 -6.56
N TYR A 79 -20.33 5.54 -5.23
CA TYR A 79 -20.25 4.42 -4.30
C TYR A 79 -21.42 3.44 -4.50
N ASP A 80 -21.10 2.19 -4.84
CA ASP A 80 -22.08 1.14 -5.14
C ASP A 80 -22.26 0.12 -3.98
N GLY A 81 -21.43 0.19 -2.94
CA GLY A 81 -21.50 -0.66 -1.74
C GLY A 81 -20.14 -1.14 -1.25
N GLY A 82 -20.09 -1.91 -0.16
CA GLY A 82 -18.85 -2.50 0.38
C GLY A 82 -18.16 -1.70 1.49
N LEU A 83 -16.83 -1.72 1.52
CA LEU A 83 -16.03 -0.91 2.44
C LEU A 83 -15.94 0.53 1.92
N CYS A 84 -16.10 1.50 2.82
CA CYS A 84 -15.93 2.90 2.49
C CYS A 84 -15.22 3.63 3.64
N LEU A 85 -14.58 4.77 3.30
CA LEU A 85 -13.97 5.67 4.28
C LEU A 85 -14.59 7.08 4.18
N THR A 86 -14.72 7.75 5.32
CA THR A 86 -14.99 9.19 5.31
C THR A 86 -13.73 9.95 4.84
N ALA A 87 -13.87 11.19 4.38
CA ALA A 87 -12.71 12.01 4.00
C ALA A 87 -11.69 12.14 5.16
N ASN A 88 -12.18 12.30 6.38
CA ASN A 88 -11.35 12.32 7.59
C ASN A 88 -10.71 10.93 7.86
N GLY A 89 -11.44 9.84 7.61
CA GLY A 89 -10.91 8.48 7.73
C GLY A 89 -9.75 8.22 6.79
N LYS A 90 -9.87 8.62 5.51
CA LYS A 90 -8.78 8.53 4.52
C LYS A 90 -7.51 9.24 5.00
N ALA A 91 -7.64 10.50 5.44
CA ALA A 91 -6.50 11.27 5.95
C ALA A 91 -5.89 10.66 7.23
N LEU A 92 -6.73 10.19 8.15
CA LEU A 92 -6.29 9.59 9.41
C LEU A 92 -5.51 8.30 9.18
N THR A 93 -5.95 7.44 8.25
CA THR A 93 -5.26 6.20 7.88
C THR A 93 -3.81 6.47 7.46
N VAL A 94 -3.59 7.44 6.57
CA VAL A 94 -2.24 7.81 6.10
C VAL A 94 -1.41 8.43 7.24
N MET A 95 -2.00 9.30 8.04
CA MET A 95 -1.32 9.94 9.17
C MET A 95 -0.85 8.92 10.21
N ILE A 96 -1.69 7.94 10.56
CA ILE A 96 -1.34 6.85 11.50
C ILE A 96 -0.19 6.03 10.94
N ALA A 97 -0.24 5.67 9.66
CA ALA A 97 0.82 4.90 9.00
C ALA A 97 2.17 5.63 9.04
N ILE A 98 2.19 6.93 8.70
CA ILE A 98 3.41 7.74 8.75
C ILE A 98 3.92 7.85 10.19
N ALA A 99 3.04 8.16 11.16
CA ALA A 99 3.42 8.29 12.56
C ALA A 99 4.01 6.98 13.12
N LEU A 100 3.42 5.84 12.78
CA LEU A 100 3.90 4.51 13.16
C LEU A 100 5.31 4.25 12.63
N VAL A 101 5.56 4.51 11.34
CA VAL A 101 6.89 4.30 10.75
C VAL A 101 7.93 5.24 11.35
N VAL A 102 7.60 6.53 11.51
CA VAL A 102 8.50 7.50 12.14
C VAL A 102 8.86 7.05 13.57
N ALA A 103 7.87 6.65 14.36
CA ALA A 103 8.10 6.16 15.72
C ALA A 103 9.00 4.91 15.73
N LEU A 104 8.72 3.92 14.89
CA LEU A 104 9.49 2.68 14.85
C LEU A 104 10.91 2.89 14.35
N VAL A 105 11.12 3.75 13.35
CA VAL A 105 12.47 4.13 12.87
C VAL A 105 13.25 4.84 13.98
N ALA A 106 12.62 5.77 14.69
CA ALA A 106 13.26 6.53 15.78
C ALA A 106 13.63 5.65 16.99
N ILE A 107 12.79 4.66 17.32
CA ILE A 107 13.00 3.72 18.43
C ILE A 107 14.04 2.65 18.07
N ARG A 108 13.90 2.02 16.89
CA ARG A 108 14.68 0.84 16.51
C ARG A 108 16.09 1.17 16.04
N ARG A 109 16.27 2.31 15.38
CA ARG A 109 17.58 2.82 14.89
C ARG A 109 18.44 1.73 14.23
N VAL A 110 17.82 0.91 13.38
CA VAL A 110 18.52 -0.14 12.64
C VAL A 110 19.61 0.52 11.78
N SER A 111 20.78 -0.11 11.67
CA SER A 111 21.84 0.41 10.80
C SER A 111 21.55 0.12 9.33
N PHE A 112 21.88 1.09 8.47
CA PHE A 112 21.94 0.87 7.03
C PHE A 112 23.04 -0.15 6.67
N ALA A 113 22.88 -0.78 5.49
CA ALA A 113 23.92 -1.60 4.89
C ALA A 113 25.18 -0.76 4.65
N ARG A 114 26.35 -1.32 4.93
CA ARG A 114 27.65 -0.64 4.79
C ARG A 114 28.30 -0.89 3.45
N SER A 115 27.86 -1.94 2.74
CA SER A 115 28.37 -2.30 1.41
C SER A 115 27.28 -2.87 0.51
N TRP A 116 27.44 -2.74 -0.81
CA TRP A 116 26.50 -3.29 -1.80
C TRP A 116 26.38 -4.82 -1.73
N ARG A 117 27.41 -5.51 -1.22
CA ARG A 117 27.40 -6.97 -1.05
C ARG A 117 26.43 -7.44 0.05
N GLU A 118 26.00 -6.55 0.93
CA GLU A 118 25.02 -6.82 2.00
C GLU A 118 23.57 -6.63 1.52
N LEU A 119 23.35 -6.17 0.28
CA LEU A 119 22.03 -6.00 -0.30
C LEU A 119 21.67 -7.22 -1.13
N THR A 120 20.56 -7.89 -0.81
CA THR A 120 20.14 -9.09 -1.55
C THR A 120 19.12 -8.80 -2.65
N PHE A 121 18.46 -7.63 -2.62
CA PHE A 121 17.49 -7.17 -3.63
C PHE A 121 16.39 -8.19 -3.99
N PHE A 122 16.11 -9.16 -3.10
CA PHE A 122 15.12 -10.21 -3.36
C PHE A 122 13.72 -9.66 -3.64
N TYR A 123 13.41 -8.47 -3.09
CA TYR A 123 12.16 -7.76 -3.28
C TYR A 123 12.05 -7.08 -4.65
N ALA A 124 13.15 -6.91 -5.40
CA ALA A 124 13.16 -6.13 -6.64
C ALA A 124 12.25 -6.75 -7.71
N VAL A 125 12.34 -8.06 -7.93
CA VAL A 125 11.50 -8.77 -8.91
C VAL A 125 10.01 -8.67 -8.56
N PRO A 126 9.55 -9.06 -7.35
CA PRO A 126 8.12 -8.96 -7.02
C PRO A 126 7.63 -7.51 -7.05
N VAL A 127 8.43 -6.53 -6.61
CA VAL A 127 8.06 -5.11 -6.71
C VAL A 127 7.94 -4.66 -8.16
N ALA A 128 8.85 -5.06 -9.04
CA ALA A 128 8.79 -4.73 -10.47
C ALA A 128 7.55 -5.35 -11.15
N VAL A 129 7.20 -6.58 -10.79
CA VAL A 129 5.97 -7.25 -11.25
C VAL A 129 4.73 -6.47 -10.78
N THR A 130 4.65 -6.13 -9.49
CA THR A 130 3.54 -5.31 -8.96
C THR A 130 3.45 -3.97 -9.69
N LEU A 131 4.56 -3.26 -9.88
CA LEU A 131 4.56 -1.96 -10.57
C LEU A 131 4.05 -2.09 -12.00
N SER A 132 4.48 -3.14 -12.71
CA SER A 132 4.04 -3.41 -14.08
C SER A 132 2.53 -3.68 -14.15
N MET A 133 1.99 -4.41 -13.18
CA MET A 133 0.55 -4.67 -13.06
C MET A 133 -0.23 -3.39 -12.76
N LEU A 134 0.24 -2.54 -11.84
CA LEU A 134 -0.43 -1.27 -11.51
C LEU A 134 -0.40 -0.28 -12.68
N VAL A 135 0.72 -0.21 -13.42
CA VAL A 135 0.79 0.59 -14.66
C VAL A 135 -0.19 0.05 -15.71
N GLY A 136 -0.29 -1.28 -15.84
CA GLY A 136 -1.27 -1.93 -16.70
C GLY A 136 -2.71 -1.59 -16.31
N ALA A 137 -3.03 -1.63 -15.02
CA ALA A 137 -4.34 -1.26 -14.49
C ALA A 137 -4.71 0.19 -14.82
N GLU A 138 -3.82 1.14 -14.57
CA GLU A 138 -4.03 2.56 -14.88
C GLU A 138 -4.26 2.80 -16.38
N ILE A 139 -3.59 2.05 -17.27
CA ILE A 139 -3.83 2.10 -18.71
C ILE A 139 -5.21 1.54 -19.05
N LEU A 140 -5.59 0.41 -18.44
CA LEU A 140 -6.89 -0.25 -18.66
C LEU A 140 -8.06 0.62 -18.17
N GLY A 141 -7.92 1.30 -17.04
CA GLY A 141 -8.90 2.23 -16.51
C GLY A 141 -9.13 3.42 -17.45
N LYS A 142 -8.06 3.97 -18.04
CA LYS A 142 -8.16 5.01 -19.08
C LYS A 142 -8.87 4.55 -20.35
N LEU A 143 -8.84 3.25 -20.64
CA LEU A 143 -9.52 2.63 -21.76
C LEU A 143 -10.92 2.08 -21.39
N ILE A 144 -11.39 2.32 -20.16
CA ILE A 144 -12.71 1.93 -19.65
C ILE A 144 -12.89 0.40 -19.57
N TYR A 145 -11.80 -0.35 -19.39
CA TYR A 145 -11.84 -1.80 -19.12
C TYR A 145 -11.86 -2.08 -17.61
N VAL A 146 -12.93 -1.67 -16.94
CA VAL A 146 -13.09 -1.71 -15.46
C VAL A 146 -12.71 -3.08 -14.87
N TRP A 147 -13.27 -4.18 -15.38
CA TRP A 147 -12.95 -5.52 -14.86
C TRP A 147 -11.48 -5.91 -14.99
N ALA A 148 -10.81 -5.48 -16.07
CA ALA A 148 -9.41 -5.82 -16.29
C ALA A 148 -8.50 -4.97 -15.39
N GLU A 149 -8.82 -3.69 -15.19
CA GLU A 149 -8.19 -2.82 -14.20
C GLU A 149 -8.24 -3.45 -12.81
N GLU A 150 -9.44 -3.76 -12.32
CA GLU A 150 -9.67 -4.33 -10.98
C GLU A 150 -8.92 -5.65 -10.73
N ILE A 151 -8.87 -6.52 -11.75
CA ILE A 151 -8.13 -7.79 -11.69
C ILE A 151 -6.61 -7.55 -11.63
N PHE A 152 -6.10 -6.60 -12.41
CA PHE A 152 -4.67 -6.26 -12.40
C PHE A 152 -4.24 -5.66 -11.06
N GLU A 153 -5.06 -4.79 -10.47
CA GLU A 153 -4.80 -4.20 -9.15
C GLU A 153 -4.85 -5.26 -8.06
N LEU A 154 -5.89 -6.09 -8.03
CA LEU A 154 -5.99 -7.20 -7.08
C LEU A 154 -4.80 -8.16 -7.21
N ALA A 155 -4.39 -8.51 -8.42
CA ALA A 155 -3.22 -9.35 -8.66
C ALA A 155 -1.93 -8.69 -8.14
N ALA A 156 -1.76 -7.39 -8.36
CA ALA A 156 -0.61 -6.64 -7.85
C ALA A 156 -0.55 -6.65 -6.32
N TYR A 157 -1.70 -6.48 -5.66
CA TYR A 157 -1.81 -6.48 -4.20
C TYR A 157 -1.62 -7.87 -3.60
N LEU A 158 -2.16 -8.92 -4.25
CA LEU A 158 -1.90 -10.31 -3.85
C LEU A 158 -0.43 -10.71 -4.01
N ASN A 159 0.26 -10.18 -5.02
CA ASN A 159 1.70 -10.39 -5.18
C ASN A 159 2.50 -9.74 -4.04
N LEU A 160 2.16 -8.51 -3.63
CA LEU A 160 2.78 -7.87 -2.46
C LEU A 160 2.44 -8.60 -1.15
N PHE A 161 1.21 -9.09 -1.01
CA PHE A 161 0.81 -9.93 0.11
C PHE A 161 1.67 -11.19 0.19
N GLY A 162 1.84 -11.89 -0.95
CA GLY A 162 2.70 -13.07 -1.05
C GLY A 162 4.15 -12.77 -0.66
N LEU A 163 4.69 -11.63 -1.11
CA LEU A 163 6.02 -11.17 -0.70
C LEU A 163 6.11 -10.92 0.81
N ALA A 164 5.16 -10.18 1.39
CA ALA A 164 5.13 -9.90 2.82
C ALA A 164 4.99 -11.18 3.66
N LEU A 165 4.17 -12.13 3.19
CA LEU A 165 4.03 -13.44 3.81
C LEU A 165 5.31 -14.27 3.72
N ALA A 166 5.99 -14.25 2.57
CA ALA A 166 7.28 -14.92 2.41
C ALA A 166 8.33 -14.35 3.38
N VAL A 167 8.44 -13.02 3.48
CA VAL A 167 9.32 -12.33 4.44
C VAL A 167 9.02 -12.76 5.87
N ARG A 168 7.74 -12.88 6.24
CA ARG A 168 7.32 -13.36 7.56
C ARG A 168 7.71 -14.82 7.80
N MET A 169 7.46 -15.71 6.84
CA MET A 169 7.63 -17.15 7.02
C MET A 169 9.09 -17.60 6.95
N ARG A 170 9.91 -16.94 6.14
CA ARG A 170 11.29 -17.33 5.85
C ARG A 170 12.26 -16.15 5.91
N PRO A 171 12.35 -15.43 7.05
CA PRO A 171 13.21 -14.25 7.15
C PRO A 171 14.69 -14.56 6.88
N SER A 172 15.15 -15.79 7.13
CA SER A 172 16.52 -16.23 6.88
C SER A 172 16.89 -16.34 5.40
N TRP A 173 15.93 -16.45 4.49
CA TRP A 173 16.19 -16.44 3.05
C TRP A 173 16.57 -15.05 2.52
N PHE A 174 16.36 -14.04 3.36
CA PHE A 174 16.45 -12.63 2.99
C PHE A 174 17.44 -11.86 3.87
N SER A 175 18.11 -12.55 4.80
CA SER A 175 19.21 -12.00 5.59
C SER A 175 20.54 -12.38 4.93
N ALA A 176 21.28 -11.39 4.43
CA ALA A 176 22.68 -11.53 4.03
C ALA A 176 23.59 -11.87 5.21
#